data_AF-A0A7K0FHR8-F1
#
_entry.id   AF-A0A7K0FHR8-F1
#
_cell.length_a   1.000
_cell.length_b   1.000
_cell.length_c   1.000
_cell.angle_alpha   90.00
_cell.angle_beta   90.00
_cell.angle_gamma   90.00
#
_symmetry.space_group_name_H-M   'P 1'
#
loop_
_entity.id
_entity.type
_entity.pdbx_description
1 polymer ?
#
loop_
_entity_poly.entity_id
_entity_poly.type
_entity_poly.pdbx_seq_one_letter_code
_entity_poly.pdbx_strand_id
1 'polypeptide(L)'
;MKFIKKSYYYFFYKIYRSIEYTSKSFGGETLISSKAGLVMLALEAWVLFSFVAYYRIYTKTSMQLSISMPIVYIPLILLFVFNYFTLDYKGKWKQYNTEFANYSKRKNRIGGWIVFGIILLVISNLIYALYLMSQIDWSQYR
;
A
#
# COMPACT_ATOMS: atom_id res chain seq x y z
N MET A 1 2.65 7.98 -19.12
CA MET A 1 1.98 8.39 -17.86
C MET A 1 0.52 7.91 -17.68
N LYS A 2 -0.31 7.83 -18.73
CA LYS A 2 -1.74 7.40 -18.60
C LYS A 2 -1.91 5.98 -18.00
N PHE A 3 -1.04 5.03 -18.37
CA PHE A 3 -1.13 3.64 -17.90
C PHE A 3 -0.88 3.50 -16.39
N ILE A 4 0.25 3.99 -15.87
CA ILE A 4 0.61 3.92 -14.44
C ILE A 4 -0.50 4.51 -13.58
N LYS A 5 -0.99 5.70 -13.95
CA LYS A 5 -2.11 6.36 -13.29
C LYS A 5 -3.37 5.48 -13.28
N LYS A 6 -3.75 4.91 -14.43
CA LYS A 6 -4.92 4.02 -14.54
C LYS A 6 -4.76 2.75 -13.71
N SER A 7 -3.56 2.16 -13.68
CA SER A 7 -3.25 0.98 -12.86
C SER A 7 -3.33 1.28 -11.37
N TYR A 8 -2.82 2.43 -10.92
CA TYR A 8 -2.93 2.89 -9.54
C TYR A 8 -4.40 3.04 -9.10
N TYR A 9 -5.22 3.73 -9.91
CA TYR A 9 -6.66 3.83 -9.62
C TYR A 9 -7.38 2.49 -9.69
N TYR A 10 -6.97 1.58 -10.59
CA TYR A 10 -7.55 0.25 -10.66
C TYR A 10 -7.22 -0.59 -9.42
N PHE A 11 -5.98 -0.47 -8.92
CA PHE A 11 -5.56 -1.11 -7.68
C PHE A 11 -6.39 -0.60 -6.49
N PHE A 12 -6.51 0.73 -6.35
CA PHE A 12 -7.39 1.35 -5.35
C PHE A 12 -8.85 0.90 -5.49
N TYR A 13 -9.39 0.87 -6.72
CA TYR A 13 -10.76 0.43 -7.00
C TYR A 13 -11.01 -0.99 -6.49
N LYS A 14 -10.07 -1.91 -6.69
CA LYS A 14 -10.23 -3.30 -6.25
C LYS A 14 -10.21 -3.42 -4.72
N ILE A 15 -9.36 -2.63 -4.04
CA ILE A 15 -9.36 -2.53 -2.58
C ILE A 15 -10.69 -1.95 -2.09
N TYR A 16 -11.12 -0.81 -2.66
CA TYR A 16 -12.38 -0.16 -2.33
C TYR A 16 -13.57 -1.12 -2.45
N ARG A 17 -13.70 -1.85 -3.57
CA ARG A 17 -14.79 -2.81 -3.78
C ARG A 17 -14.73 -3.99 -2.80
N SER A 18 -13.53 -4.43 -2.42
CA SER A 18 -13.36 -5.48 -1.41
C SER A 18 -13.81 -5.01 -0.02
N ILE A 19 -13.47 -3.78 0.35
CA ILE A 19 -13.90 -3.17 1.61
C ILE A 19 -15.40 -2.88 1.61
N GLU A 20 -15.95 -2.40 0.50
CA GLU A 20 -17.39 -2.19 0.36
C GLU A 20 -18.16 -3.50 0.53
N TYR A 21 -17.70 -4.59 -0.10
CA TYR A 21 -18.32 -5.91 0.03
C TYR A 21 -18.30 -6.40 1.48
N THR A 22 -17.13 -6.35 2.13
CA THR A 22 -16.99 -6.79 3.53
C THR A 22 -17.76 -5.89 4.50
N SER A 23 -17.77 -4.56 4.29
CA SER A 23 -18.51 -3.63 5.15
C SER A 23 -20.03 -3.83 5.07
N LYS A 24 -20.56 -4.21 3.89
CA LYS A 24 -21.98 -4.58 3.75
C LYS A 24 -22.31 -5.88 4.48
N SER A 25 -21.39 -6.85 4.48
CA SER A 25 -21.60 -8.15 5.12
C SER A 25 -21.43 -8.15 6.63
N PHE A 26 -20.50 -7.34 7.16
CA PHE A 26 -20.12 -7.35 8.59
C PHE A 26 -20.58 -6.11 9.37
N GLY A 27 -21.33 -5.20 8.73
CA GLY A 27 -21.66 -3.89 9.28
C GLY A 27 -20.48 -2.91 9.19
N GLY A 28 -20.79 -1.62 9.09
CA GLY A 28 -19.79 -0.55 8.96
C GLY A 28 -19.65 0.04 7.56
N GLU A 29 -20.77 0.25 6.87
CA GLU A 29 -20.86 0.86 5.54
C GLU A 29 -20.39 2.33 5.48
N THR A 30 -20.02 2.91 6.62
CA THR A 30 -19.49 4.27 6.70
C THR A 30 -17.99 4.32 6.34
N LEU A 31 -17.58 5.46 5.77
CA LEU A 31 -16.17 5.81 5.50
C LEU A 31 -15.39 4.79 4.65
N ILE A 32 -16.05 4.08 3.74
CA ILE A 32 -15.43 3.04 2.88
C ILE A 32 -14.25 3.60 2.08
N SER A 33 -14.38 4.80 1.51
CA SER A 33 -13.29 5.45 0.77
C SER A 33 -12.07 5.71 1.64
N SER A 34 -12.28 6.20 2.87
CA SER A 34 -11.20 6.46 3.82
C SER A 34 -10.52 5.17 4.28
N LYS A 35 -11.30 4.10 4.53
CA LYS A 35 -10.76 2.76 4.84
C LYS A 35 -9.88 2.23 3.70
N ALA A 36 -10.33 2.39 2.45
CA ALA A 36 -9.54 2.00 1.28
C ALA A 36 -8.26 2.84 1.14
N GLY A 37 -8.33 4.14 1.39
CA GLY A 37 -7.16 5.02 1.40
C GLY A 37 -6.15 4.64 2.49
N LEU A 38 -6.60 4.26 3.69
CA LEU A 38 -5.73 3.76 4.75
C LEU A 38 -5.02 2.47 4.35
N VAL A 39 -5.71 1.55 3.66
CA VAL A 39 -5.08 0.32 3.14
C VAL A 39 -4.03 0.64 2.07
N MET A 40 -4.28 1.61 1.18
CA MET A 40 -3.27 2.08 0.23
C MET A 40 -2.02 2.59 0.95
N LEU A 41 -2.21 3.48 1.91
CA LEU A 41 -1.12 4.05 2.71
C LEU A 41 -0.32 2.97 3.45
N ALA A 42 -1.01 1.98 4.04
CA ALA A 42 -0.35 0.88 4.73
C ALA A 42 0.51 0.04 3.77
N LEU A 43 -0.02 -0.32 2.60
CA LEU A 43 0.72 -1.10 1.60
C LEU A 43 1.95 -0.35 1.07
N GLU A 44 1.81 0.96 0.80
CA GLU A 44 2.93 1.80 0.37
C GLU A 44 4.00 1.94 1.48
N ALA A 45 3.57 2.12 2.73
CA ALA A 45 4.47 2.18 3.88
C ALA A 45 5.21 0.84 4.08
N TRP A 46 4.55 -0.30 3.90
CA TRP A 46 5.18 -1.63 3.98
C TRP A 46 6.25 -1.83 2.89
N VAL A 47 6.02 -1.32 1.68
CA VAL A 47 7.05 -1.31 0.63
C VAL A 47 8.25 -0.47 1.08
N LEU A 48 8.03 0.74 1.60
CA LEU A 48 9.12 1.58 2.12
C LEU A 48 9.89 0.92 3.26
N PHE A 49 9.20 0.33 4.24
CA PHE A 49 9.83 -0.39 5.34
C PHE A 49 10.65 -1.59 4.86
N SER A 50 10.17 -2.30 3.84
CA SER A 50 10.93 -3.39 3.21
C SER A 50 12.24 -2.88 2.60
N PHE A 51 12.20 -1.76 1.87
CA PHE A 51 13.42 -1.13 1.32
C PHE A 51 14.41 -0.72 2.41
N VAL A 52 13.92 -0.09 3.49
CA VAL A 52 14.76 0.30 4.63
C VAL A 52 15.39 -0.93 5.30
N ALA A 53 14.61 -2.01 5.49
CA ALA A 53 15.12 -3.25 6.04
C ALA A 53 16.23 -3.86 5.16
N TYR A 54 16.01 -3.97 3.85
CA TYR A 54 17.04 -4.48 2.93
C TYR A 54 18.28 -3.60 2.88
N TYR A 55 18.11 -2.27 2.87
CA TYR A 55 19.22 -1.33 2.93
C TYR A 55 20.08 -1.57 4.18
N ARG A 56 19.46 -1.73 5.36
CA ARG A 56 20.16 -2.03 6.61
C ARG A 56 20.86 -3.39 6.57
N ILE A 57 20.20 -4.42 6.02
CA ILE A 57 20.77 -5.78 5.88
C ILE A 57 22.04 -5.76 5.01
N TYR A 58 22.03 -4.98 3.92
CA TYR A 58 23.13 -4.90 2.96
C TYR A 58 24.30 -4.05 3.49
N THR A 59 24.00 -2.87 4.05
CA THR A 59 25.01 -1.93 4.55
C THR A 59 25.54 -2.28 5.93
N LYS A 60 24.94 -3.27 6.60
CA LYS A 60 25.24 -3.64 8.00
C LYS A 60 25.22 -2.46 8.97
N THR A 61 24.40 -1.45 8.68
CA THR A 61 24.32 -0.25 9.51
C THR A 61 23.24 -0.40 10.57
N SER A 62 23.62 -0.27 11.85
CA SER A 62 22.69 -0.26 12.98
C SER A 62 22.00 1.10 13.11
N MET A 63 21.07 1.39 12.20
CA MET A 63 20.29 2.63 12.29
C MET A 63 19.23 2.52 13.40
N GLN A 64 19.41 3.27 14.49
CA GLN A 64 18.37 3.46 15.50
C GLN A 64 17.29 4.38 14.94
N LEU A 65 16.27 3.81 14.28
CA LEU A 65 15.13 4.56 13.79
C LEU A 65 14.18 4.86 14.95
N SER A 66 14.11 6.12 15.36
CA SER A 66 13.06 6.61 16.25
C SER A 66 11.96 7.31 15.45
N ILE A 67 10.71 7.22 15.90
CA ILE A 67 9.56 7.91 15.30
C ILE A 67 9.77 9.43 15.28
N SER A 68 10.56 9.97 16.22
CA SER A 68 10.91 11.40 16.27
C SER A 68 11.94 11.83 15.22
N MET A 69 12.56 10.91 14.49
CA MET A 69 13.56 11.25 13.49
C MET A 69 12.93 11.68 12.16
N PRO A 70 13.38 12.79 11.55
CA PRO A 70 12.87 13.27 10.26
C PRO A 70 12.89 12.23 9.14
N ILE A 71 13.90 11.36 9.13
CA ILE A 71 14.03 10.28 8.15
C ILE A 71 12.87 9.26 8.21
N VAL A 72 12.16 9.18 9.33
CA VAL A 72 11.00 8.28 9.51
C VAL A 72 9.71 8.96 9.09
N TYR A 73 9.43 10.17 9.61
CA TYR A 73 8.12 10.80 9.37
C TYR A 73 8.04 11.56 8.03
N ILE A 74 9.13 12.08 7.47
CA ILE A 74 9.10 12.79 6.18
C ILE A 74 8.61 11.88 5.04
N PRO A 75 9.14 10.65 4.84
CA PRO A 75 8.63 9.76 3.81
C PRO A 75 7.15 9.40 3.99
N LEU A 76 6.70 9.21 5.24
CA LEU A 76 5.29 8.92 5.55
C LEU A 76 4.38 10.11 5.22
N ILE A 77 4.80 11.34 5.52
CA ILE A 77 4.07 12.56 5.14
C ILE A 77 4.00 12.67 3.62
N LEU A 78 5.09 12.39 2.90
CA LEU A 78 5.09 12.42 1.43
C LEU A 78 4.10 11.40 0.85
N LEU A 79 4.06 10.18 1.39
CA LEU A 79 3.04 9.17 1.00
C LEU A 79 1.63 9.66 1.28
N PHE A 80 1.41 10.24 2.47
CA PHE A 80 0.10 10.77 2.85
C PHE A 80 -0.36 11.87 1.89
N VAL A 81 0.50 12.85 1.61
CA VAL A 81 0.24 13.95 0.68
C VAL A 81 -0.01 13.42 -0.74
N PHE A 82 0.79 12.45 -1.19
CA PHE A 82 0.62 11.82 -2.49
C PHE A 82 -0.75 11.13 -2.63
N ASN A 83 -1.16 10.34 -1.64
CA ASN A 83 -2.48 9.69 -1.63
C ASN A 83 -3.59 10.73 -1.58
N TYR A 84 -3.47 11.74 -0.73
CA TYR A 84 -4.47 12.81 -0.66
C TYR A 84 -4.66 13.49 -2.02
N PHE A 85 -3.59 13.88 -2.70
CA PHE A 85 -3.70 14.55 -4.01
C PHE A 85 -4.20 13.62 -5.13
N THR A 86 -3.95 12.32 -5.03
CA THR A 86 -4.28 11.38 -6.10
C THR A 86 -5.67 10.78 -5.92
N LEU A 87 -6.02 10.41 -4.69
CA LEU A 87 -7.27 9.75 -4.34
C LEU A 87 -8.32 10.75 -3.88
N ASP A 88 -8.06 11.61 -2.91
CA ASP A 88 -9.11 12.45 -2.31
C ASP A 88 -9.34 13.78 -3.07
N TYR A 89 -8.26 14.42 -3.50
CA TYR A 89 -8.31 15.74 -4.12
C TYR A 89 -9.00 15.69 -5.49
N LYS A 90 -10.02 16.54 -5.66
CA LYS A 90 -10.86 16.66 -6.87
C LYS A 90 -11.66 15.41 -7.24
N GLY A 91 -11.74 14.40 -6.38
CA GLY A 91 -12.63 13.24 -6.56
C GLY A 91 -12.40 12.42 -7.83
N LYS A 92 -11.22 12.51 -8.46
CA LYS A 92 -10.90 11.85 -9.74
C LYS A 92 -11.07 10.33 -9.69
N TRP A 93 -10.83 9.73 -8.52
CA TRP A 93 -11.05 8.30 -8.31
C TRP A 93 -12.49 7.87 -8.59
N LYS A 94 -13.49 8.73 -8.35
CA LYS A 94 -14.92 8.42 -8.59
C LYS A 94 -15.19 8.21 -10.08
N GLN A 95 -14.56 9.02 -10.93
CA GLN A 95 -14.68 8.88 -12.39
C GLN A 95 -14.12 7.52 -12.85
N TYR A 96 -12.95 7.13 -12.34
CA TYR A 96 -12.35 5.83 -12.65
C TYR A 96 -13.16 4.66 -12.07
N ASN A 97 -13.77 4.83 -10.89
CA ASN A 97 -14.65 3.83 -10.30
C ASN A 97 -15.83 3.50 -11.23
N THR A 98 -16.48 4.52 -11.79
CA THR A 98 -17.56 4.34 -12.78
C THR A 98 -17.04 3.66 -14.06
N GLU A 99 -15.86 4.05 -14.55
CA GLU A 99 -15.23 3.42 -15.73
C GLU A 99 -14.95 1.92 -15.50
N PHE A 100 -14.38 1.57 -14.34
CA PHE A 100 -13.99 0.20 -14.01
C PHE A 100 -15.17 -0.69 -13.64
N ALA A 101 -16.27 -0.12 -13.15
CA ALA A 101 -17.52 -0.83 -12.93
C ALA A 101 -18.08 -1.42 -14.24
N ASN A 102 -17.83 -0.76 -15.37
CA ASN A 102 -18.28 -1.20 -16.70
C ASN A 102 -17.35 -2.25 -17.35
N TYR A 103 -16.31 -2.73 -16.67
CA TYR A 103 -15.45 -3.79 -17.21
C TYR A 103 -16.17 -5.14 -17.28
N SER A 104 -15.85 -5.92 -18.34
CA SER A 104 -16.37 -7.28 -18.48
C SER A 104 -16.00 -8.16 -17.28
N LYS A 105 -16.87 -9.13 -16.95
CA LYS A 105 -16.67 -10.05 -15.81
C LYS A 105 -15.30 -10.74 -15.85
N ARG A 106 -14.86 -11.18 -17.03
CA ARG A 106 -13.55 -11.81 -17.24
C ARG A 106 -12.40 -10.86 -16.89
N LYS A 107 -12.45 -9.63 -17.40
CA LYS A 107 -11.40 -8.61 -17.15
C LYS A 107 -11.32 -8.25 -15.67
N ASN A 108 -12.47 -8.10 -15.01
CA ASN A 108 -12.51 -7.78 -13.58
C ASN A 108 -12.02 -8.93 -12.68
N ARG A 109 -12.25 -10.18 -13.10
CA ARG A 109 -11.75 -11.37 -12.38
C ARG A 109 -10.23 -11.49 -12.46
N ILE A 110 -9.67 -11.36 -13.66
CA ILE A 110 -8.21 -11.40 -13.89
C ILE A 110 -7.54 -10.26 -13.13
N GLY A 111 -8.05 -9.03 -13.28
CA GLY A 111 -7.50 -7.88 -12.57
C GLY A 111 -7.60 -7.99 -11.05
N GLY A 112 -8.64 -8.66 -10.53
CA GLY A 112 -8.72 -8.96 -9.10
C GLY A 112 -7.65 -9.92 -8.59
N TRP A 113 -7.38 -11.00 -9.32
CA TRP A 113 -6.29 -11.92 -8.98
C TRP A 113 -4.92 -11.24 -9.04
N ILE A 114 -4.71 -10.34 -10.00
CA ILE A 114 -3.48 -9.54 -10.10
C ILE A 114 -3.32 -8.65 -8.85
N VAL A 115 -4.35 -7.88 -8.49
CA VAL A 115 -4.30 -7.01 -7.30
C VAL A 115 -4.06 -7.82 -6.04
N PHE A 116 -4.76 -8.95 -5.88
CA PHE A 116 -4.56 -9.85 -4.75
C PHE A 116 -3.12 -10.39 -4.67
N GLY A 117 -2.56 -10.84 -5.80
CA GLY A 117 -1.19 -11.31 -5.88
C GLY A 117 -0.16 -10.23 -5.52
N ILE A 118 -0.37 -8.98 -5.95
CA ILE A 118 0.49 -7.85 -5.58
C ILE A 118 0.44 -7.59 -4.07
N ILE A 119 -0.75 -7.57 -3.47
CA ILE A 119 -0.91 -7.37 -2.02
C ILE A 119 -0.18 -8.47 -1.25
N LEU A 120 -0.35 -9.72 -1.67
CA LEU A 120 0.32 -10.87 -1.05
C LEU A 120 1.84 -10.75 -1.19
N LEU A 121 2.35 -10.35 -2.35
CA LEU A 121 3.77 -10.10 -2.57
C LEU A 121 4.31 -9.02 -1.63
N VAL A 122 3.61 -7.90 -1.46
CA VAL A 122 4.03 -6.82 -0.54
C VAL A 122 4.10 -7.33 0.90
N ILE A 123 3.10 -8.07 1.35
CA ILE A 123 3.06 -8.63 2.71
C ILE A 123 4.19 -9.65 2.91
N SER A 124 4.31 -10.63 2.01
CA SER A 124 5.35 -11.65 2.08
C SER A 124 6.76 -11.05 2.01
N ASN A 125 6.96 -10.03 1.18
CA ASN A 125 8.22 -9.30 1.09
C ASN A 125 8.58 -8.61 2.41
N LEU A 126 7.62 -7.95 3.06
CA LEU A 126 7.86 -7.32 4.36
C LEU A 126 8.21 -8.37 5.42
N ILE A 127 7.43 -9.46 5.51
CA ILE A 127 7.69 -10.56 6.45
C ILE A 127 9.10 -11.12 6.23
N TYR A 128 9.49 -11.35 4.98
CA TYR A 128 10.80 -11.88 4.63
C TYR A 128 11.92 -10.90 5.00
N ALA A 129 11.75 -9.61 4.73
CA ALA A 129 12.73 -8.58 5.10
C ALA A 129 12.93 -8.49 6.63
N LEU A 130 11.82 -8.57 7.40
CA LEU A 130 11.88 -8.61 8.87
C LEU A 130 12.56 -9.90 9.37
N TYR A 131 12.26 -11.05 8.75
CA TYR A 131 12.89 -12.32 9.07
C TYR A 131 14.41 -12.27 8.87
N LEU A 132 14.88 -11.81 7.70
CA LEU A 132 16.32 -11.64 7.44
C LEU A 132 16.98 -10.69 8.45
N MET A 133 16.30 -9.60 8.79
CA MET A 133 16.79 -8.66 9.79
C MET A 133 16.91 -9.31 11.18
N SER A 134 16.00 -10.21 11.56
CA SER A 134 16.06 -10.92 12.84
C SER A 134 17.21 -11.93 12.95
N GLN A 135 17.75 -12.42 11.83
CA GLN A 135 18.87 -13.37 11.82
C GLN A 135 20.23 -12.71 12.01
N ILE A 136 20.33 -11.39 11.86
CA ILE A 136 21.61 -10.68 11.97
C ILE A 136 21.85 -10.32 13.43
N ASP A 137 23.03 -10.67 13.93
CA ASP A 137 23.50 -10.17 15.22
C ASP A 137 23.93 -8.70 15.08
N TRP A 138 23.00 -7.80 15.36
CA TRP A 138 23.23 -6.35 15.27
C TRP A 138 24.20 -5.81 16.33
N SER A 139 24.55 -6.59 17.36
CA SER A 139 25.54 -6.16 18.36
C SER A 139 26.93 -6.00 17.77
N GLN A 140 27.24 -6.76 16.70
CA GLN A 140 28.53 -6.71 16.00
C GLN A 140 28.72 -5.45 15.15
N TYR A 141 27.65 -4.66 14.97
CA TYR A 141 27.63 -3.49 14.09
C TYR A 141 27.15 -2.22 14.82
N ARG A 142 27.22 -2.21 16.15
CA ARG A 142 26.95 -1.04 17.00
C ARG A 142 28.22 -0.28 17.32
#